data_AF-A0A3N5EL10-F1
#
_entry.id   AF-A0A3N5EL10-F1
#
_cell.length_a   1.000
_cell.length_b   1.000
_cell.length_c   1.000
_cell.angle_alpha   90.00
_cell.angle_beta   90.00
_cell.angle_gamma   90.00
#
_symmetry.space_group_name_H-M   'P 1'
#
loop_
_entity.id
_entity.type
_entity.pdbx_description
1 polymer ?
#
loop_
_entity_poly.entity_id
_entity_poly.type
_entity_poly.pdbx_seq_one_letter_code
_entity_poly.pdbx_strand_id
1 'polypeptide(L)'
;FLGMSVGATATAENFLKVETLAILVLGISAFAIGTAGGVLLAKLMNKLMGGGINPLIGSAGVSAVPMAARVSQVVGQKEDPSNFLLMHAMGPNVAGVIGSAVSAGILLSLFK
;
A
#
# COMPACT_ATOMS: atom_id res chain seq x y z
N PHE A 1 -10.49 8.76 20.82
CA PHE A 1 -11.78 9.35 20.39
C PHE A 1 -12.25 8.76 19.05
N LEU A 2 -11.52 8.95 17.95
CA LEU A 2 -11.91 8.46 16.61
C LEU A 2 -12.25 6.95 16.55
N GLY A 3 -11.42 6.09 17.17
CA GLY A 3 -11.68 4.64 17.18
C GLY A 3 -12.99 4.26 17.87
N MET A 4 -13.35 4.95 18.95
CA MET A 4 -14.65 4.75 19.61
C MET A 4 -15.80 5.25 18.74
N SER A 5 -15.63 6.39 18.06
CA SER A 5 -16.64 6.94 17.15
C SER A 5 -16.87 6.04 15.93
N VAL A 6 -15.81 5.47 15.33
CA VAL A 6 -15.92 4.52 14.22
C VAL A 6 -16.46 3.16 14.69
N GLY A 7 -16.07 2.71 15.88
CA GLY A 7 -16.62 1.49 16.47
C GLY A 7 -18.12 1.62 16.79
N ALA A 8 -18.56 2.80 17.22
CA ALA A 8 -19.96 3.08 17.51
C ALA A 8 -20.86 3.05 16.26
N THR A 9 -20.32 3.30 15.06
CA THR A 9 -21.10 3.22 13.80
C THR A 9 -21.21 1.80 13.24
N ALA A 10 -20.44 0.84 13.78
CA ALA A 10 -20.46 -0.57 13.40
C ALA A 10 -21.63 -1.34 14.06
N THR A 11 -22.86 -0.81 13.95
CA THR A 11 -24.08 -1.51 14.38
C THR A 11 -24.36 -2.71 13.49
N ALA A 12 -25.08 -3.72 14.00
CA ALA A 12 -25.41 -4.94 13.26
C ALA A 12 -26.10 -4.63 11.92
N GLU A 13 -26.99 -3.65 11.90
CA GLU A 13 -27.70 -3.22 10.70
C GLU A 13 -26.77 -2.60 9.64
N ASN A 14 -25.73 -1.89 10.05
CA ASN A 14 -24.76 -1.27 9.14
C ASN A 14 -23.67 -2.25 8.68
N PHE A 15 -23.29 -3.19 9.55
CA PHE A 15 -22.19 -4.11 9.29
C PHE A 15 -22.63 -5.39 8.56
N LEU A 16 -23.79 -5.95 8.91
CA LEU A 16 -24.32 -7.20 8.31
C LEU A 16 -25.07 -6.94 7.00
N LYS A 17 -24.44 -6.19 6.08
CA LYS A 17 -24.96 -5.95 4.73
C LYS A 17 -24.06 -6.63 3.70
N VAL A 18 -24.67 -7.03 2.58
CA VAL A 18 -23.94 -7.56 1.42
C VAL A 18 -22.94 -6.52 0.89
N GLU A 19 -23.25 -5.23 1.04
CA GLU A 19 -22.36 -4.12 0.67
C GLU A 19 -21.05 -4.14 1.49
N THR A 20 -21.11 -4.46 2.78
CA THR A 20 -19.92 -4.58 3.64
C THR A 20 -19.00 -5.71 3.15
N LEU A 21 -19.58 -6.84 2.74
CA LEU A 21 -18.82 -7.94 2.15
C LEU A 21 -18.14 -7.49 0.85
N ALA A 22 -18.84 -6.73 0.00
CA ALA A 22 -18.27 -6.18 -1.22
C ALA A 22 -17.10 -5.23 -0.93
N ILE A 23 -17.21 -4.36 0.08
CA ILE A 23 -16.13 -3.45 0.50
C ILE A 23 -14.89 -4.25 0.94
N LEU A 24 -15.07 -5.33 1.70
CA LEU A 24 -13.95 -6.19 2.13
C LEU A 24 -13.23 -6.83 0.94
N VAL A 25 -13.98 -7.40 0.00
CA VAL A 25 -13.40 -8.04 -1.21
C VAL A 25 -12.70 -7.01 -2.10
N LEU A 26 -13.30 -5.83 -2.28
CA LEU A 26 -12.69 -4.72 -3.01
C LEU A 26 -11.40 -4.25 -2.33
N GLY A 27 -11.38 -4.17 -1.00
CA GLY A 27 -10.19 -3.80 -0.23
C GLY A 27 -9.02 -4.76 -0.47
N ILE A 28 -9.26 -6.07 -0.38
CA ILE A 28 -8.22 -7.09 -0.64
C ILE A 28 -7.71 -6.98 -2.09
N SER A 29 -8.63 -6.85 -3.04
CA SER A 29 -8.29 -6.72 -4.46
C SER A 29 -7.49 -5.45 -4.74
N ALA A 30 -7.84 -4.33 -4.09
CA ALA A 30 -7.13 -3.06 -4.21
C ALA A 30 -5.68 -3.15 -3.68
N PHE A 31 -5.46 -3.82 -2.55
CA PHE A 31 -4.11 -4.08 -2.05
C PHE A 31 -3.29 -4.97 -3.00
N ALA A 32 -3.91 -6.01 -3.58
CA ALA A 32 -3.25 -6.88 -4.55
C ALA A 32 -2.83 -6.11 -5.82
N ILE A 33 -3.73 -5.30 -6.38
CA ILE A 33 -3.43 -4.47 -7.55
C ILE A 33 -2.39 -3.39 -7.21
N GLY A 34 -2.47 -2.75 -6.05
CA GLY A 34 -1.51 -1.73 -5.62
C GLY A 34 -0.09 -2.29 -5.46
N THR A 35 0.05 -3.46 -4.82
CA THR A 35 1.35 -4.14 -4.69
C THR A 35 1.89 -4.60 -6.04
N ALA A 36 1.08 -5.24 -6.87
CA ALA A 36 1.48 -5.67 -8.21
C ALA A 36 1.89 -4.48 -9.09
N GLY A 37 1.10 -3.41 -9.09
CA GLY A 37 1.39 -2.16 -9.81
C GLY A 37 2.70 -1.52 -9.36
N GLY A 38 2.96 -1.46 -8.05
CA GLY A 38 4.22 -0.94 -7.50
C GLY A 38 5.44 -1.75 -7.96
N VAL A 39 5.35 -3.09 -7.96
CA VAL A 39 6.44 -3.96 -8.45
C VAL A 39 6.64 -3.82 -9.96
N LEU A 40 5.57 -3.73 -10.74
CA LEU A 40 5.65 -3.54 -12.20
C LEU A 40 6.28 -2.19 -12.55
N LEU A 41 5.91 -1.11 -11.85
CA LEU A 41 6.54 0.20 -12.01
C LEU A 41 8.03 0.16 -11.64
N ALA A 42 8.40 -0.51 -10.54
CA ALA A 42 9.80 -0.68 -10.18
C ALA A 42 10.60 -1.41 -11.28
N LYS A 43 10.03 -2.46 -11.89
CA LYS A 43 10.64 -3.15 -13.05
C LYS A 43 10.74 -2.25 -14.27
N LEU A 44 9.72 -1.44 -14.56
CA LEU A 44 9.72 -0.49 -15.66
C LEU A 44 10.81 0.57 -15.46
N MET A 45 10.91 1.14 -14.27
CA MET A 45 11.96 2.09 -13.91
C MET A 45 13.34 1.46 -14.06
N ASN A 46 13.51 0.20 -13.66
CA ASN A 46 14.77 -0.53 -13.83
C ASN A 46 15.18 -0.64 -15.31
N LYS A 47 14.21 -0.86 -16.21
CA LYS A 47 14.43 -0.93 -17.66
C LYS A 47 14.76 0.43 -18.28
N LEU A 48 14.17 1.52 -17.78
CA LEU A 48 14.38 2.89 -18.28
C LEU A 48 15.68 3.51 -17.78
N MET A 49 16.05 3.28 -16.51
CA MET A 49 17.25 3.86 -15.89
C MET A 49 18.53 3.02 -16.05
N GLY A 50 18.44 1.85 -16.70
CA GLY A 50 19.62 1.04 -17.01
C GLY A 50 20.12 0.13 -15.88
N GLY A 51 19.27 -0.18 -14.89
CA GLY A 51 19.61 -1.11 -13.81
C GLY A 51 19.93 -0.45 -12.47
N GLY A 52 19.37 -0.96 -11.37
CA GLY A 52 19.77 -0.60 -10.01
C GLY A 52 18.66 -0.60 -8.96
N ILE A 53 17.38 -0.63 -9.37
CA ILE A 53 16.24 -0.63 -8.44
C ILE A 53 15.79 -2.06 -8.18
N ASN A 54 15.83 -2.48 -6.91
CA ASN A 54 15.27 -3.77 -6.51
C ASN A 54 13.74 -3.74 -6.63
N PRO A 55 13.10 -4.62 -7.42
CA PRO A 55 11.64 -4.67 -7.56
C PRO A 55 10.87 -4.84 -6.24
N LEU A 56 11.48 -5.43 -5.21
CA LEU A 56 10.91 -5.57 -3.86
C LEU A 56 10.66 -4.21 -3.18
N ILE A 57 11.39 -3.17 -3.57
CA ILE A 57 11.16 -1.79 -3.10
C ILE A 57 9.84 -1.25 -3.67
N GLY A 58 9.42 -1.70 -4.85
CA GLY A 58 8.16 -1.31 -5.48
C GLY A 58 6.93 -1.75 -4.68
N SER A 59 6.93 -2.94 -4.08
CA SER A 59 5.84 -3.40 -3.22
C SER A 59 5.72 -2.62 -1.91
N ALA A 60 6.78 -1.95 -1.47
CA ALA A 60 6.76 -1.13 -0.25
C ALA A 60 6.00 0.19 -0.42
N GLY A 61 5.57 0.53 -1.65
CA GLY A 61 4.79 1.74 -1.95
C GLY A 61 3.36 1.73 -1.40
N VAL A 62 2.86 0.61 -0.89
CA VAL A 62 1.57 0.57 -0.18
C VAL A 62 1.72 1.29 1.16
N SER A 63 0.82 2.22 1.46
CA SER A 63 0.87 3.18 2.57
C SER A 63 0.71 2.60 3.99
N ALA A 64 1.11 1.35 4.21
CA ALA A 64 1.10 0.68 5.51
C ALA A 64 2.44 0.94 6.25
N VAL A 65 2.59 2.14 6.81
CA VAL A 65 3.81 2.56 7.53
C VAL A 65 3.85 1.95 8.94
N PRO A 66 4.98 1.42 9.43
CA PRO A 66 6.23 1.08 8.73
C PRO A 66 6.24 -0.35 8.14
N MET A 67 5.13 -1.08 8.25
CA MET A 67 5.10 -2.52 8.04
C MET A 67 5.34 -2.95 6.57
N ALA A 68 4.87 -2.21 5.56
CA ALA A 68 5.10 -2.55 4.16
C ALA A 68 6.60 -2.63 3.80
N ALA A 69 7.40 -1.69 4.32
CA ALA A 69 8.85 -1.70 4.17
C ALA A 69 9.50 -2.86 4.94
N ARG A 70 8.98 -3.22 6.12
CA ARG A 70 9.44 -4.38 6.90
C ARG A 70 9.13 -5.71 6.21
N VAL A 71 7.94 -5.86 5.61
CA VAL A 71 7.60 -7.07 4.85
C VAL A 71 8.53 -7.22 3.65
N SER A 72 8.80 -6.13 2.93
CA SER A 72 9.75 -6.13 1.81
C SER A 72 11.18 -6.48 2.25
N GLN A 73 11.60 -6.01 3.44
CA GLN A 73 12.86 -6.40 4.08
C GLN A 73 12.90 -7.90 4.40
N VAL A 74 11.86 -8.45 5.02
CA VAL A 74 11.80 -9.88 5.38
C VAL A 74 11.87 -10.76 4.14
N VAL A 75 11.18 -10.40 3.07
CA VAL A 75 11.24 -11.14 1.80
C VAL A 75 12.63 -11.00 1.16
N GLY A 76 13.22 -9.81 1.14
CA GLY A 76 14.57 -9.62 0.61
C GLY A 76 15.65 -10.37 1.39
N GLN A 77 15.53 -10.45 2.72
CA GLN A 77 16.45 -11.21 3.57
C GLN A 77 16.32 -12.73 3.41
N LYS A 78 15.17 -13.23 2.93
CA LYS A 78 15.02 -14.65 2.58
C LYS A 78 15.80 -15.01 1.32
N GLU A 79 15.88 -14.10 0.36
CA GLU A 79 16.64 -14.28 -0.88
C GLU A 79 18.14 -14.03 -0.66
N ASP A 80 18.48 -12.97 0.09
CA ASP A 80 19.86 -12.63 0.45
C ASP A 80 19.94 -12.01 1.85
N PRO A 81 20.51 -12.72 2.85
CA PRO A 81 20.63 -12.23 4.22
C PRO A 81 21.44 -10.93 4.38
N SER A 82 22.31 -10.61 3.42
CA SER A 82 23.13 -9.39 3.41
C SER A 82 22.42 -8.17 2.80
N ASN A 83 21.23 -8.38 2.19
CA ASN A 83 20.48 -7.35 1.50
C ASN A 83 19.54 -6.59 2.45
N PHE A 84 19.93 -5.37 2.84
CA PHE A 84 19.15 -4.50 3.72
C PHE A 84 18.35 -3.45 2.92
N LEU A 85 17.09 -3.77 2.64
CA LEU A 85 16.13 -2.91 1.94
C LEU A 85 15.40 -1.91 2.82
N LEU A 86 15.31 -2.10 4.14
CA LEU A 86 14.41 -1.31 5.00
C LEU A 86 14.64 0.20 4.85
N MET A 87 15.89 0.65 4.84
CA MET A 87 16.23 2.08 4.70
C MET A 87 15.84 2.66 3.33
N HIS A 88 15.95 1.86 2.25
CA HIS A 88 15.60 2.27 0.90
C HIS A 88 14.09 2.16 0.64
N ALA A 89 13.44 1.14 1.19
CA ALA A 89 12.02 0.86 1.04
C ALA A 89 11.11 1.85 1.79
N MET A 90 11.65 2.60 2.76
CA MET A 90 10.90 3.67 3.42
C MET A 90 10.55 4.83 2.48
N GLY A 91 11.38 5.13 1.47
CA GLY A 91 11.12 6.20 0.52
C GLY A 91 9.78 6.01 -0.21
N PRO A 92 9.58 4.89 -0.93
CA PRO A 92 8.30 4.59 -1.57
C PRO A 92 7.13 4.47 -0.59
N ASN A 93 7.35 3.97 0.62
CA ASN A 93 6.28 3.85 1.63
C ASN A 93 5.73 5.23 2.04
N VAL A 94 6.62 6.20 2.26
CA VAL A 94 6.22 7.60 2.51
C VAL A 94 5.56 8.22 1.29
N ALA A 95 6.08 7.96 0.08
CA ALA A 95 5.45 8.40 -1.16
C ALA A 95 4.02 7.84 -1.32
N GLY A 96 3.77 6.60 -0.88
CA GLY A 96 2.44 5.99 -0.84
C GLY A 96 1.46 6.72 0.06
N VAL A 97 1.88 7.14 1.26
CA VAL A 97 1.02 7.95 2.17
C VAL A 97 0.63 9.28 1.51
N ILE A 98 1.60 9.97 0.90
CA ILE A 98 1.37 11.23 0.20
C ILE A 98 0.43 11.01 -0.99
N GLY A 99 0.69 9.99 -1.81
CA GLY A 99 -0.12 9.65 -2.97
C GLY A 99 -1.58 9.35 -2.62
N SER A 100 -1.82 8.64 -1.51
CA SER A 100 -3.17 8.38 -1.01
C SER A 100 -3.89 9.66 -0.60
N ALA A 101 -3.21 10.59 0.09
CA ALA A 101 -3.79 11.88 0.48
C ALA A 101 -4.11 12.76 -0.74
N VAL A 102 -3.21 12.80 -1.73
CA VAL A 102 -3.44 13.52 -3.00
C VAL A 102 -4.63 12.92 -3.76
N SER A 103 -4.70 11.59 -3.86
CA SER A 103 -5.81 10.90 -4.54
C SER A 103 -7.14 11.19 -3.87
N ALA A 104 -7.19 11.16 -2.53
CA ALA A 104 -8.38 11.54 -1.76
C ALA A 104 -8.77 13.00 -2.00
N GLY A 105 -7.80 13.92 -2.04
CA GLY A 105 -8.03 15.34 -2.33
C GLY A 105 -8.63 15.58 -3.72
N ILE A 106 -8.11 14.89 -4.74
CA ILE A 106 -8.65 14.98 -6.11
C ILE A 106 -10.08 14.43 -6.17
N LEU A 107 -10.33 13.26 -5.57
CA LEU A 107 -11.68 12.67 -5.54
C LEU A 107 -12.67 13.60 -4.85
N LEU A 108 -12.29 14.20 -3.73
CA LEU A 108 -13.13 15.19 -3.05
C LEU A 108 -13.40 16.42 -3.91
N SER A 109 -12.44 16.88 -4.72
CA SER A 109 -12.65 18.02 -5.62
C SER A 109 -13.53 17.71 -6.83
N LEU A 110 -13.63 16.44 -7.23
CA LEU A 110 -14.44 16.02 -8.39
C LEU A 110 -15.88 15.62 -8.00
N PHE A 111 -16.07 15.10 -6.79
CA PHE A 111 -17.36 14.58 -6.31
C PHE A 111 -18.04 15.46 -5.26
N LYS A 112 -17.53 16.67 -5.05
CA LYS A 112 -18.13 17.71 -4.20
C LYS A 112 -18.44 18.94 -5.04
#